data_AF-A0A2A4G6R2-F1
#
_entry.id   AF-A0A2A4G6R2-F1
#
_cell.length_a   1.000
_cell.length_b   1.000
_cell.length_c   1.000
_cell.angle_alpha   90.00
_cell.angle_beta   90.00
_cell.angle_gamma   90.00
#
_symmetry.space_group_name_H-M   'P 1'
#
loop_
_entity.id
_entity.type
_entity.pdbx_description
1 polymer ?
#
loop_
_entity_poly.entity_id
_entity_poly.type
_entity_poly.pdbx_seq_one_letter_code
_entity_poly.pdbx_strand_id
1 'polypeptide(L)'
;MQTNTAYTRAQKRVREIKGFYHHVGVFIIVMLFFLVLRAFGFRFYFVNFDAVDPAFGDWLDWNLIFFPGIWLVVLIVHAVQVFWLKSERLRNWEQRKLKEILDKEQN
;
A
#
# COMPACT_ATOMS: atom_id res chain seq x y z
N MET A 1 -33.10 -13.84 -8.61
CA MET A 1 -32.03 -13.58 -7.62
C MET A 1 -31.09 -12.50 -8.17
N GLN A 2 -31.01 -11.40 -7.42
CA GLN A 2 -30.12 -10.22 -7.52
C GLN A 2 -29.73 -9.66 -8.90
N THR A 3 -30.37 -8.53 -9.25
CA THR A 3 -29.95 -7.61 -10.30
C THR A 3 -28.53 -7.12 -10.02
N ASN A 4 -27.57 -7.65 -10.77
CA ASN A 4 -26.15 -7.32 -10.70
C ASN A 4 -25.91 -5.94 -11.35
N THR A 5 -26.39 -4.88 -10.69
CA THR A 5 -26.39 -3.51 -11.22
C THR A 5 -24.99 -2.91 -11.21
N ALA A 6 -24.67 -2.09 -12.21
CA ALA A 6 -23.42 -1.31 -12.28
C ALA A 6 -23.15 -0.53 -10.97
N TYR A 7 -24.20 -0.12 -10.27
CA TYR A 7 -24.15 0.52 -8.96
C TYR A 7 -23.48 -0.35 -7.88
N THR A 8 -23.83 -1.64 -7.76
CA THR A 8 -23.20 -2.53 -6.75
C THR A 8 -21.71 -2.75 -7.00
N ARG A 9 -21.32 -2.82 -8.28
CA ARG A 9 -19.90 -2.93 -8.69
C ARG A 9 -19.13 -1.65 -8.38
N ALA A 10 -19.71 -0.50 -8.71
CA ALA A 10 -19.13 0.80 -8.36
C ALA A 10 -18.99 0.97 -6.84
N GLN A 11 -20.00 0.56 -6.06
CA GLN A 11 -19.95 0.62 -4.60
C GLN A 11 -18.84 -0.27 -4.01
N LYS A 12 -18.68 -1.50 -4.51
CA LYS A 12 -17.57 -2.38 -4.12
C LYS A 12 -16.22 -1.75 -4.44
N ARG A 13 -16.10 -1.15 -5.63
CA ARG A 13 -14.88 -0.47 -6.08
C ARG A 13 -14.48 0.70 -5.17
N VAL A 14 -15.44 1.55 -4.83
CA VAL A 14 -15.23 2.68 -3.90
C VAL A 14 -14.78 2.18 -2.53
N ARG A 15 -15.37 1.08 -2.03
CA ARG A 15 -14.99 0.50 -0.75
C ARG A 15 -13.54 -0.02 -0.73
N GLU A 16 -13.10 -0.68 -1.80
CA GLU A 16 -11.71 -1.16 -1.94
C GLU A 16 -10.72 0.00 -2.00
N ILE A 17 -11.03 1.05 -2.76
CA ILE A 17 -10.19 2.25 -2.85
C ILE A 17 -10.10 2.96 -1.50
N LYS A 18 -11.23 3.11 -0.79
CA LYS A 18 -11.25 3.68 0.56
C LYS A 18 -10.42 2.86 1.54
N GLY A 19 -10.47 1.53 1.45
CA GLY A 19 -9.62 0.63 2.22
C GLY A 19 -8.13 0.86 1.98
N PHE A 20 -7.71 1.01 0.73
CA PHE A 20 -6.32 1.34 0.40
C PHE A 20 -5.87 2.68 0.99
N TYR A 21 -6.69 3.74 0.86
CA TYR A 21 -6.36 5.04 1.46
C TYR A 21 -6.22 5.00 2.97
N HIS A 22 -6.95 4.11 3.66
CA HIS A 22 -6.75 3.90 5.09
C HIS A 22 -5.35 3.35 5.40
N HIS A 23 -4.87 2.36 4.64
CA HIS A 23 -3.52 1.81 4.81
C HIS A 23 -2.44 2.85 4.54
N VAL A 24 -2.60 3.65 3.47
CA VAL A 24 -1.69 4.76 3.16
C VAL A 24 -1.72 5.82 4.27
N GLY A 25 -2.91 6.16 4.79
CA GLY A 25 -3.06 7.11 5.88
C GLY A 25 -2.33 6.67 7.15
N VAL A 26 -2.52 5.40 7.56
CA VAL A 26 -1.81 4.82 8.71
C VAL A 26 -0.30 4.82 8.48
N PHE A 27 0.16 4.45 7.28
CA PHE A 27 1.58 4.49 6.92
C PHE A 27 2.18 5.90 7.09
N ILE A 28 1.50 6.93 6.58
CA ILE A 28 1.97 8.33 6.69
C ILE A 28 2.01 8.76 8.16
N ILE A 29 0.96 8.44 8.95
CA ILE A 29 0.92 8.79 10.38
C ILE A 29 2.08 8.14 11.13
N VAL A 30 2.33 6.85 10.90
CA VAL A 30 3.44 6.11 11.53
C VAL A 30 4.79 6.68 11.10
N MET A 31 4.97 7.00 9.82
CA MET A 31 6.19 7.62 9.31
C MET A 31 6.44 8.99 9.94
N LEU A 32 5.42 9.84 10.04
CA LEU A 32 5.51 11.14 10.69
C LEU A 32 5.80 10.99 12.18
N PHE A 33 5.18 10.01 12.86
CA PHE A 33 5.47 9.71 14.25
C PHE A 33 6.95 9.35 14.46
N PHE A 34 7.52 8.49 13.62
CA PHE A 34 8.95 8.16 13.68
C PHE A 34 9.85 9.36 13.37
N LEU A 35 9.50 10.20 12.40
CA LEU A 35 10.25 11.43 12.10
C LEU A 35 10.21 12.43 13.27
N VAL A 36 9.06 12.59 13.90
CA VAL A 36 8.90 13.45 15.09
C VAL A 36 9.67 12.88 16.27
N LEU A 37 9.62 11.56 16.51
CA LEU A 37 10.43 10.91 17.54
C LEU A 37 11.93 11.09 17.27
N ARG A 38 12.38 10.99 16.02
CA ARG A 38 13.79 11.27 15.65
C ARG A 38 14.16 12.75 15.77
N ALA A 39 13.26 13.68 15.49
CA ALA A 39 13.57 15.10 15.54
C ALA A 39 13.49 15.69 16.96
N PHE A 40 12.49 15.28 17.74
CA PHE A 40 12.20 15.80 19.08
C PHE A 40 12.63 14.84 20.19
N GLY A 41 12.38 13.54 20.02
CA GLY A 41 12.75 12.50 20.98
C GLY A 41 14.27 12.36 21.10
N PHE A 42 15.02 12.32 19.99
CA PHE A 42 16.49 12.25 20.06
C PHE A 42 17.10 13.50 20.72
N ARG A 43 16.58 14.70 20.43
CA ARG A 43 17.12 15.94 21.00
C ARG A 43 16.82 16.10 22.49
N PHE A 44 15.78 15.45 23.00
CA PHE A 44 15.40 15.49 24.43
C PHE A 44 15.98 14.31 25.23
N TYR A 45 16.09 13.11 24.63
CA TYR A 45 16.67 11.93 25.29
C TYR A 45 18.21 11.90 25.27
N PHE A 46 18.87 12.38 24.21
CA PHE A 46 20.32 12.24 24.03
C PHE A 46 21.15 13.38 24.63
N VAL A 47 20.53 14.40 25.22
CA VAL A 47 21.26 15.41 26.02
C VAL A 47 21.77 14.82 27.35
N ASN A 48 21.26 13.64 27.77
CA ASN A 48 21.65 13.00 29.04
C ASN A 48 22.22 11.58 28.88
N PHE A 49 22.47 11.10 27.65
CA PHE A 49 22.80 9.70 27.39
C PHE A 49 24.14 9.55 26.64
N ASP A 50 25.25 9.80 27.34
CA ASP A 50 26.58 9.25 27.01
C ASP A 50 26.66 7.72 27.22
N ALA A 51 25.51 7.02 27.33
CA ALA A 51 25.40 5.64 27.82
C ALA A 51 24.57 4.69 26.94
N VAL A 52 24.12 5.12 25.75
CA VAL A 52 23.48 4.18 24.80
C VAL A 52 24.58 3.50 24.00
N ASP A 53 24.65 2.17 24.11
CA ASP A 53 25.53 1.34 23.29
C ASP A 53 25.40 1.73 21.81
N PRO A 54 26.50 2.10 21.12
CA PRO A 54 26.50 2.38 19.68
C PRO A 54 25.77 1.31 18.86
N ALA A 55 25.88 0.04 19.27
CA ALA A 55 25.20 -1.08 18.59
C ALA A 55 23.67 -0.98 18.66
N PHE A 56 23.10 -0.42 19.74
CA PHE A 56 21.66 -0.20 19.86
C PHE A 56 21.17 0.94 18.96
N GLY A 57 21.95 2.02 18.84
CA GLY A 57 21.66 3.12 17.93
C GLY A 57 21.63 2.67 16.48
N ASP A 58 22.66 1.92 16.06
CA ASP A 58 22.75 1.37 14.71
C ASP A 58 21.61 0.38 14.44
N TRP A 59 21.30 -0.51 15.39
CA TRP A 59 20.17 -1.43 15.27
C TRP A 59 18.85 -0.67 15.09
N LEU A 60 18.61 0.38 15.89
CA LEU A 60 17.38 1.17 15.80
C LEU A 60 17.26 1.89 14.45
N ASP A 61 18.34 2.52 13.97
CA ASP A 61 18.36 3.21 12.68
C ASP A 61 18.11 2.25 11.52
N TRP A 62 18.70 1.04 11.54
CA TRP A 62 18.42 0.00 10.56
C TRP A 62 16.96 -0.44 10.54
N ASN A 63 16.36 -0.67 11.72
CA ASN A 63 14.96 -1.10 11.82
C ASN A 63 13.98 -0.01 11.37
N LEU A 64 14.29 1.26 11.66
CA LEU A 64 13.50 2.42 11.22
C LEU A 64 13.47 2.61 9.70
N ILE A 65 14.44 2.06 8.97
CA ILE A 65 14.46 2.07 7.50
C ILE A 65 13.85 0.78 6.95
N PHE A 66 14.22 -0.36 7.52
CA PHE A 66 13.85 -1.68 7.03
C PHE A 66 12.35 -1.94 7.10
N PHE A 67 11.72 -1.71 8.26
CA PHE A 67 10.28 -2.01 8.42
C PHE A 67 9.39 -1.11 7.56
N PRO A 68 9.59 0.23 7.51
CA PRO A 68 8.83 1.07 6.60
C PRO A 68 9.12 0.76 5.14
N GLY A 69 10.33 0.31 4.80
CA GLY A 69 10.69 -0.16 3.46
C GLY A 69 9.85 -1.36 3.02
N ILE A 70 9.69 -2.38 3.87
CA ILE A 70 8.81 -3.53 3.58
C ILE A 70 7.36 -3.07 3.46
N TRP A 71 6.88 -2.23 4.36
CA TRP A 71 5.52 -1.68 4.31
C TRP A 71 5.26 -0.90 3.02
N LEU A 72 6.25 -0.17 2.51
CA LEU A 72 6.17 0.52 1.23
C LEU A 72 5.97 -0.48 0.07
N VAL A 73 6.71 -1.58 0.05
CA VAL A 73 6.52 -2.65 -0.95
C VAL A 73 5.12 -3.24 -0.88
N VAL A 74 4.61 -3.51 0.33
CA VAL A 74 3.24 -4.00 0.53
C VAL A 74 2.20 -3.01 0.01
N LEU A 75 2.39 -1.71 0.25
CA LEU A 75 1.51 -0.66 -0.29
C LEU A 75 1.55 -0.61 -1.82
N ILE A 76 2.71 -0.75 -2.44
CA ILE A 76 2.84 -0.78 -3.90
C ILE A 76 2.09 -1.99 -4.48
N VAL A 77 2.28 -3.18 -3.91
CA VAL A 77 1.56 -4.39 -4.34
C VAL A 77 0.04 -4.21 -4.17
N HIS A 78 -0.40 -3.64 -3.05
CA HIS A 78 -1.82 -3.37 -2.80
C HIS A 78 -2.38 -2.33 -3.78
N ALA A 79 -1.60 -1.29 -4.12
CA ALA A 79 -1.96 -0.29 -5.11
C ALA A 79 -2.14 -0.94 -6.49
N VAL A 80 -1.23 -1.82 -6.91
CA VAL A 80 -1.37 -2.58 -8.16
C VAL A 80 -2.62 -3.45 -8.13
N GLN A 81 -2.87 -4.17 -7.04
CA GLN A 81 -4.05 -5.02 -6.92
C GLN A 81 -5.36 -4.22 -6.98
N VAL A 82 -5.43 -3.11 -6.25
CA VAL A 82 -6.61 -2.25 -6.25
C VAL A 82 -6.73 -1.57 -7.60
N PHE A 83 -5.77 -0.76 -8.05
CA PHE A 83 -5.96 0.08 -9.23
C PHE A 83 -5.81 -0.65 -10.57
N TRP A 84 -4.94 -1.65 -10.68
CA TRP A 84 -4.66 -2.32 -11.95
C TRP A 84 -5.48 -3.60 -12.13
N LEU A 85 -5.31 -4.59 -11.26
CA LEU A 85 -5.91 -5.92 -11.43
C LEU A 85 -7.44 -5.90 -11.34
N LYS A 86 -8.01 -5.00 -10.53
CA LYS A 86 -9.46 -4.85 -10.38
C LYS A 86 -10.05 -3.73 -11.25
N SER A 87 -9.30 -3.25 -12.25
CA SER A 87 -9.77 -2.23 -13.18
C SER A 87 -10.75 -2.80 -14.20
N GLU A 88 -11.84 -2.10 -14.46
CA GLU A 88 -12.75 -2.45 -15.56
C GLU A 88 -12.05 -2.38 -16.92
N ARG A 89 -11.00 -1.56 -17.05
CA ARG A 89 -10.19 -1.46 -18.27
C ARG A 89 -9.46 -2.79 -18.58
N LEU A 90 -8.94 -3.46 -17.55
CA LEU A 90 -8.26 -4.75 -17.70
C LEU A 90 -9.26 -5.84 -18.10
N ARG A 91 -10.39 -5.91 -17.39
CA ARG A 91 -11.47 -6.86 -17.70
C ARG A 91 -12.00 -6.67 -19.13
N ASN A 92 -12.20 -5.43 -19.57
CA ASN A 92 -12.65 -5.14 -20.93
C ASN A 92 -11.58 -5.51 -21.98
N TRP A 93 -10.30 -5.33 -21.65
CA TRP A 93 -9.21 -5.77 -22.52
C TRP A 93 -9.15 -7.31 -22.62
N GLU A 94 -9.26 -8.03 -21.52
CA GLU A 94 -9.30 -9.51 -21.50
C GLU A 94 -10.48 -10.05 -22.31
N GLN A 95 -11.68 -9.48 -22.11
CA GLN A 95 -12.87 -9.88 -22.86
C GLN A 95 -12.70 -9.68 -24.38
N ARG A 96 -12.08 -8.58 -24.80
CA ARG A 96 -11.77 -8.36 -26.23
C ARG A 96 -10.77 -9.38 -26.76
N LYS A 97 -9.71 -9.67 -26.02
CA LYS A 97 -8.70 -10.64 -26.46
C LYS A 97 -9.21 -12.07 -26.49
N LEU A 98 -10.04 -12.46 -25.53
CA LEU A 98 -10.69 -13.77 -25.54
C LEU A 98 -11.61 -13.93 -26.75
N LYS A 99 -12.39 -12.89 -27.09
CA LYS A 99 -13.23 -12.90 -28.29
C LYS A 99 -12.40 -13.03 -29.57
N GLU A 100 -11.28 -12.31 -29.68
CA GLU A 100 -10.38 -12.40 -30.83
C GLU A 100 -9.78 -13.80 -31.02
N ILE A 101 -9.49 -14.52 -29.92
CA ILE A 101 -8.97 -15.90 -29.97
C ILE A 101 -10.07 -16.87 -30.40
N LEU A 102 -11.27 -16.77 -29.83
CA LEU A 102 -12.41 -17.62 -30.20
C LEU A 102 -12.81 -17.44 -31.68
N ASP A 103 -12.85 -16.19 -32.16
CA ASP A 103 -13.15 -15.87 -33.56
C ASP A 103 -12.08 -16.43 -34.52
N LYS A 104 -10.82 -16.59 -34.07
CA LYS A 104 -9.73 -17.21 -34.83
C LYS A 104 -9.77 -18.74 -34.82
N GLU A 105 -10.35 -19.37 -33.81
CA GLU A 105 -10.52 -20.83 -33.77
C GLU A 105 -11.77 -21.30 -34.54
N GLN A 106 -12.75 -20.40 -34.75
CA GLN A 106 -13.97 -20.68 -35.51
C GLN A 106 -13.84 -20.44 -37.04
N ASN A 107 -12.70 -19.95 -37.52
CA ASN A 107 -12.35 -19.82 -38.94
C ASN A 107 -11.18 -20.72 -39.30
#